data_AF-D9YTX2-F1
#
_entry.id   AF-D9YTX2-F1
#
_cell.length_a   1.000
_cell.length_b   1.000
_cell.length_c   1.000
_cell.angle_alpha   90.00
_cell.angle_beta   90.00
_cell.angle_gamma   90.00
#
_symmetry.space_group_name_H-M   'P 1'
#
loop_
_entity.id
_entity.type
_entity.pdbx_description
1 polymer ?
#
loop_
_entity_poly.entity_id
_entity_poly.type
_entity_poly.pdbx_seq_one_letter_code
_entity_poly.pdbx_strand_id
1 'polypeptide(L)' 'TVVQAGLLKEGICSVQDESAGLIVSVVKPQPGERIMDACAAPGGKTLFMASCLKGHGMIYAMDVNEGRL' A
#
# COMPACT_ATOMS: atom_id res chain seq x y z
N THR A 1 4.32 9.88 -20.72
CA THR A 1 4.27 10.01 -19.23
C THR A 1 4.01 8.65 -18.60
N VAL A 2 4.22 8.48 -17.29
CA VAL A 2 3.95 7.21 -16.56
C VAL A 2 2.57 6.64 -16.88
N VAL A 3 1.56 7.51 -17.02
CA VAL A 3 0.18 7.15 -17.37
C VAL A 3 0.05 6.63 -18.81
N GLN A 4 0.68 7.29 -19.77
CA GLN A 4 0.61 6.87 -21.19
C GLN A 4 1.40 5.60 -21.47
N ALA A 5 2.41 5.28 -20.65
CA ALA A 5 3.26 4.11 -20.81
C ALA A 5 2.61 2.79 -20.33
N GLY A 6 1.36 2.81 -19.85
CA GLY A 6 0.64 1.59 -19.44
C GLY A 6 1.03 1.03 -18.07
N LEU A 7 2.06 1.58 -17.41
CA LEU A 7 2.65 1.05 -16.17
C LEU A 7 1.65 0.88 -15.01
N LEU A 8 0.62 1.74 -14.94
CA LEU A 8 -0.45 1.63 -13.95
C LEU A 8 -1.33 0.38 -14.20
N LYS A 9 -1.62 0.08 -15.48
CA LYS A 9 -2.42 -1.08 -15.85
C LYS A 9 -1.64 -2.38 -15.68
N GLU A 10 -0.33 -2.34 -15.90
CA GLU A 10 0.57 -3.48 -15.69
C GLU A 10 0.88 -3.73 -14.20
N GLY A 11 0.42 -2.87 -13.29
CA GLY A 11 0.66 -3.00 -11.85
C GLY A 11 2.09 -2.69 -11.42
N ILE A 12 2.91 -2.12 -12.30
CA ILE A 12 4.30 -1.75 -12.01
C ILE A 12 4.36 -0.53 -11.07
N CYS A 13 3.35 0.34 -11.11
CA CYS A 13 3.20 1.44 -10.18
C CYS A 13 1.73 1.71 -9.83
N SER A 14 1.51 2.47 -8.76
CA SER A 14 0.19 2.96 -8.37
C SER A 14 0.25 4.47 -8.14
N VAL A 15 -0.90 5.14 -8.28
CA VAL A 15 -1.02 6.58 -7.98
C VAL A 15 -1.14 6.74 -6.47
N GLN A 16 -0.25 7.53 -5.88
CA GLN A 16 -0.29 7.87 -4.45
C GLN A 16 -0.07 9.36 -4.26
N ASP A 17 -0.80 9.93 -3.32
CA ASP A 17 -0.50 11.25 -2.79
C ASP A 17 0.76 11.18 -1.90
N GLU A 18 1.60 12.21 -1.94
CA GLU A 18 2.86 12.24 -1.19
C GLU A 18 2.63 12.11 0.33
N SER A 19 1.62 12.81 0.87
CA SER A 19 1.31 12.78 2.30
C SER A 19 0.87 11.38 2.75
N ALA A 20 0.17 10.65 1.88
CA ALA A 20 -0.22 9.27 2.13
C ALA A 20 0.99 8.32 2.14
N GLY A 21 2.05 8.64 1.41
CA GLY A 21 3.30 7.88 1.44
C GLY A 21 4.17 8.16 2.67
N LEU A 22 4.17 9.41 3.17
CA LEU A 22 5.01 9.81 4.31
C LEU A 22 4.73 9.00 5.58
N ILE A 23 3.48 8.63 5.84
CA ILE A 23 3.15 7.81 7.02
C ILE A 23 3.80 6.43 6.97
N VAL A 24 3.98 5.84 5.78
CA VAL A 24 4.66 4.56 5.62
C VAL A 24 6.14 4.68 5.98
N SER A 25 6.77 5.81 5.67
CA SER A 25 8.15 6.10 6.09
C SER A 25 8.28 6.23 7.61
N VAL A 26 7.24 6.72 8.30
CA VAL A 26 7.21 6.82 9.77
C VAL A 26 7.00 5.44 10.40
N VAL A 27 6.05 4.65 9.89
CA VAL A 27 5.82 3.26 10.35
C VAL A 27 7.06 2.39 10.10
N LYS A 28 7.76 2.65 9.00
CA LYS A 28 9.01 1.98 8.60
C LYS A 28 8.92 0.43 8.63
N PRO A 29 7.99 -0.19 7.86
CA PRO A 29 7.81 -1.64 7.84
C PRO A 29 9.11 -2.38 7.54
N GLN A 30 9.38 -3.45 8.30
CA GLN A 30 10.53 -4.34 8.10
C GLN A 30 10.08 -5.73 7.63
N PRO A 31 10.85 -6.39 6.75
CA PRO A 31 10.58 -7.78 6.36
C PRO A 31 10.41 -8.71 7.57
N GLY A 32 9.36 -9.52 7.56
CA GLY A 32 8.99 -10.46 8.62
C GLY A 32 7.97 -9.91 9.63
N GLU A 33 7.67 -8.61 9.60
CA GLU A 33 6.69 -8.01 10.50
C GLU A 33 5.25 -8.40 10.15
N ARG A 34 4.38 -8.27 11.16
CA ARG A 34 2.93 -8.38 11.03
C ARG A 34 2.31 -7.02 11.33
N ILE A 35 1.63 -6.45 10.35
CA ILE A 35 1.11 -5.08 10.41
C ILE A 35 -0.41 -5.11 10.25
N MET A 36 -1.11 -4.20 10.93
CA MET A 36 -2.55 -4.02 10.79
C MET A 36 -2.84 -2.65 10.17
N ASP A 37 -3.54 -2.65 9.04
CA ASP A 37 -4.09 -1.46 8.40
C ASP A 37 -5.61 -1.48 8.59
N ALA A 38 -6.09 -0.73 9.60
CA ALA A 38 -7.49 -0.79 10.02
C ALA A 38 -8.45 0.05 9.16
N CYS A 39 -7.92 0.88 8.25
CA CYS A 39 -8.67 1.74 7.33
C CYS A 39 -8.04 1.67 5.93
N ALA A 40 -7.93 0.45 5.43
CA ALA A 40 -7.10 0.12 4.29
C ALA A 40 -7.63 0.72 2.99
N ALA A 41 -8.95 0.83 2.78
CA ALA A 41 -9.52 1.12 1.48
C ALA A 41 -9.17 2.55 0.99
N PRO A 42 -8.72 2.73 -0.28
CA PRO A 42 -8.69 1.75 -1.38
C PRO A 42 -7.39 0.91 -1.49
N GLY A 43 -6.51 0.94 -0.50
CA GLY A 43 -5.36 0.01 -0.37
C GLY A 43 -3.99 0.61 -0.68
N GLY A 44 -3.90 1.90 -1.01
CA GLY A 44 -2.65 2.51 -1.47
C GLY A 44 -1.49 2.45 -0.48
N LYS A 45 -1.77 2.74 0.80
CA LYS A 45 -0.77 2.66 1.89
C LYS A 45 -0.43 1.22 2.22
N THR A 46 -1.44 0.36 2.25
CA THR A 46 -1.29 -1.10 2.43
C THR A 46 -0.32 -1.67 1.41
N LEU A 47 -0.49 -1.30 0.13
CA LEU A 47 0.39 -1.73 -0.97
C LEU A 47 1.82 -1.21 -0.78
N PHE A 48 1.97 0.06 -0.39
CA PHE A 48 3.29 0.63 -0.13
C PHE A 48 3.98 -0.07 1.06
N MET A 49 3.28 -0.29 2.16
CA MET A 49 3.80 -1.09 3.28
C MET A 49 4.19 -2.50 2.85
N ALA A 50 3.36 -3.18 2.04
CA ALA A 50 3.65 -4.51 1.53
C ALA A 50 4.93 -4.56 0.68
N SER A 51 5.19 -3.51 -0.10
CA SER A 51 6.44 -3.41 -0.88
C SER A 51 7.69 -3.33 0.02
N CYS A 52 7.59 -2.65 1.18
CA CYS A 52 8.67 -2.57 2.16
C CYS A 52 8.96 -3.92 2.82
N LEU A 53 7.95 -4.79 2.95
CA LEU A 53 8.08 -6.14 3.50
C LEU A 53 8.84 -7.10 2.57
N LYS A 54 9.03 -6.75 1.28
CA LYS A 54 9.80 -7.55 0.29
C LYS A 54 9.34 -9.02 0.19
N GLY A 55 8.03 -9.25 0.30
CA GLY A 55 7.44 -10.59 0.24
C GLY A 55 7.60 -11.43 1.51
N HIS A 56 8.13 -10.85 2.60
CA HIS A 56 8.26 -11.52 3.89
C HIS A 56 7.49 -10.74 4.96
N GLY A 57 6.49 -11.37 5.58
CA GLY A 57 5.63 -10.73 6.58
C GLY A 57 4.16 -10.85 6.21
N MET A 58 3.29 -10.18 6.98
CA MET A 58 1.84 -10.18 6.74
C MET A 58 1.26 -8.80 7.02
N ILE A 59 0.26 -8.40 6.24
CA ILE A 59 -0.55 -7.20 6.50
C ILE A 59 -2.02 -7.61 6.59
N TYR A 60 -2.66 -7.26 7.71
CA TYR A 60 -4.10 -7.36 7.88
C TYR A 60 -4.74 -6.06 7.40
N ALA A 61 -5.35 -6.09 6.22
CA ALA A 61 -6.04 -4.94 5.63
C ALA A 61 -7.54 -5.04 5.95
N MET A 62 -8.06 -4.04 6.65
CA MET A 62 -9.46 -3.97 7.06
C MET A 62 -10.01 -2.60 6.73
N ASP A 63 -11.28 -2.52 6.37
CA ASP A 63 -12.03 -1.28 6.28
C ASP A 63 -13.48 -1.58 6.69
N VAL A 64 -14.18 -0.57 7.21
CA VAL A 64 -15.58 -0.72 7.61
C VAL A 64 -16.53 -0.50 6.43
N ASN A 65 -16.05 0.12 5.35
CA ASN A 65 -16.85 0.42 4.18
C ASN A 65 -16.66 -0.66 3.10
N GLU A 66 -17.60 -1.61 3.05
CA GLU A 66 -17.60 -2.69 2.06
C GLU A 66 -17.58 -2.20 0.61
N GLY A 67 -18.18 -1.04 0.31
CA GLY A 67 -18.21 -0.48 -1.05
C GLY A 67 -16.87 0.07 -1.55
N ARG A 68 -15.85 0.15 -0.68
CA ARG A 68 -14.50 0.63 -1.03
C ARG A 68 -13.44 -0.46 -0.93
N LEU A 69 -13.77 -1.61 -0.34
CA LEU A 69 -12.90 -2.79 -0.19
C LEU A 69 -12.74 -3.56 -1.49
#